data_AF-X1VHD7-F1
#
_entry.id   AF-X1VHD7-F1
#
_cell.length_a   1.000
_cell.length_b   1.000
_cell.length_c   1.000
_cell.angle_alpha   90.00
_cell.angle_beta   90.00
_cell.angle_gamma   90.00
#
_symmetry.space_group_name_H-M   'P 1'
#
loop_
_entity.id
_entity.type
_entity.pdbx_description
1 polymer ?
#
loop_
_entity_poly.entity_id
_entity_poly.type
_entity_poly.pdbx_seq_one_letter_code
_entity_poly.pdbx_strand_id
1 'polypeptide(L)'
;LWPNLAETLNIEVNKNDREVSSITMNFVSDVSGTPLARTHHAFTSIVKRNTELQHEDSGRSTRHIELTLPEGIHYQEGDHLGVLPQNPAELVERVLSRFNLNGQDYVNLTGDSGKAAHLPTGKPVKLEELLSNHVEFQEPATRSQIRALATHTVCPPHVKELEDLLLDNTYKKEILNKRITMLDLIEKYLACEIPFERFLALLPPLKARYYSISSSPLHNEGEASITVSVVRGEALSGNGEYKGIASNYLAERSQGD
;
A
#
# COMPACT_ATOMS: atom_id res chain seq x y z
N LEU A 1 -0.37 47.84 44.44
CA LEU A 1 -0.65 47.85 45.90
C LEU A 1 -0.74 46.46 46.54
N TRP A 2 -0.62 45.36 45.77
CA TRP A 2 -0.77 43.98 46.27
C TRP A 2 0.46 43.03 46.26
N PRO A 3 1.71 43.40 45.90
CA PRO A 3 2.85 42.49 46.08
C PRO A 3 3.35 42.39 47.54
N ASN A 4 3.26 43.48 48.31
CA ASN A 4 3.84 43.54 49.66
C ASN A 4 3.02 42.82 50.75
N LEU A 5 1.78 42.41 50.48
CA LEU A 5 0.96 41.74 51.50
C LEU A 5 1.29 40.24 51.63
N ALA A 6 1.80 39.61 50.58
CA ALA A 6 2.13 38.19 50.56
C ALA A 6 3.37 37.88 51.43
N GLU A 7 4.33 38.80 51.46
CA GLU A 7 5.57 38.68 52.25
C GLU A 7 5.29 38.75 53.76
N THR A 8 4.28 39.53 54.18
CA THR A 8 3.92 39.68 55.61
C THR A 8 3.17 38.46 56.17
N LEU A 9 2.54 37.66 55.31
CA LEU A 9 1.68 36.54 55.72
C LEU A 9 2.33 35.16 55.55
N ASN A 10 3.58 35.10 55.11
CA ASN A 10 4.34 33.86 54.92
C ASN A 10 3.61 32.82 54.05
N ILE A 11 2.88 33.29 53.03
CA ILE A 11 2.16 32.43 52.08
C ILE A 11 3.11 32.13 50.93
N GLU A 12 3.51 30.86 50.78
CA GLU A 12 4.24 30.41 49.60
C GLU A 12 3.36 30.54 48.36
N VAL A 13 3.63 31.56 47.54
CA VAL A 13 3.00 31.70 46.22
C VAL A 13 3.65 30.69 45.30
N ASN A 14 3.03 29.53 45.23
CA ASN A 14 3.44 28.43 44.35
C ASN A 14 3.24 28.88 42.89
N LYS A 15 4.25 29.50 42.29
CA LYS A 15 4.33 29.74 40.83
C LYS A 15 4.66 28.42 40.15
N ASN A 16 3.67 27.54 40.10
CA ASN A 16 3.69 26.35 39.27
C ASN A 16 2.60 26.53 38.20
N ASP A 17 2.76 27.55 37.35
CA ASP A 17 2.18 27.51 36.01
C ASP A 17 3.01 26.50 35.20
N ARG A 18 2.84 25.21 35.53
CA ARG A 18 3.08 24.16 34.54
C ARG A 18 1.98 24.35 33.51
N GLU A 19 2.35 24.66 32.28
CA GLU A 19 1.50 24.38 31.12
C GLU A 19 1.19 22.87 31.14
N VAL A 20 0.14 22.49 31.86
CA VAL A 20 -0.41 21.15 31.77
C VAL A 20 -1.24 21.17 30.50
N SER A 21 -0.59 20.85 29.38
CA SER A 21 -1.30 20.52 28.15
C SER A 21 -2.40 19.52 28.51
N SER A 22 -3.66 19.87 28.31
CA SER A 22 -4.83 19.00 28.56
C SER A 22 -4.88 17.79 27.62
N ILE A 23 -3.95 17.75 26.67
CA ILE A 23 -3.84 16.75 25.63
C ILE A 23 -2.41 16.23 25.69
N THR A 24 -2.28 14.93 25.96
CA THR A 24 -1.03 14.19 25.76
C THR A 24 -1.07 13.62 24.35
N MET A 25 -0.16 14.06 23.49
CA MET A 25 0.08 13.40 22.20
C MET A 25 1.02 12.22 22.40
N ASN A 26 0.57 11.04 22.02
CA ASN A 26 1.44 9.89 21.80
C ASN A 26 1.50 9.63 20.29
N PHE A 27 2.71 9.53 19.75
CA PHE A 27 2.88 9.04 18.38
C PHE A 27 2.51 7.56 18.37
N VAL A 28 1.33 7.24 17.87
CA VAL A 28 0.97 5.86 17.54
C VAL A 28 1.46 5.62 16.13
N SER A 29 2.45 4.74 15.98
CA SER A 29 2.90 4.23 14.68
C SER A 29 1.85 3.29 14.09
N ASP A 30 0.65 3.80 13.81
CA ASP A 30 -0.54 2.99 13.51
C ASP A 30 -0.57 2.42 12.07
N VAL A 31 0.61 2.07 11.53
CA VAL A 31 0.66 1.16 10.36
C VAL A 31 0.34 -0.27 10.82
N SER A 32 0.54 -0.58 12.11
CA SER A 32 0.08 -1.81 12.77
C SER A 32 -1.45 -1.94 12.88
N GLY A 33 -2.19 -0.88 12.52
CA GLY A 33 -3.65 -0.81 12.61
C GLY A 33 -4.42 -1.44 11.44
N THR A 34 -3.77 -1.71 10.31
CA THR A 34 -4.46 -2.29 9.14
C THR A 34 -4.67 -3.80 9.33
N PRO A 35 -5.74 -4.40 8.76
CA PRO A 35 -5.93 -5.85 8.80
C PRO A 35 -4.70 -6.61 8.26
N LEU A 36 -4.09 -6.14 7.17
CA LEU A 36 -2.91 -6.76 6.55
C LEU A 36 -1.68 -6.74 7.46
N ALA A 37 -1.38 -5.60 8.10
CA ALA A 37 -0.26 -5.51 9.03
C ALA A 37 -0.44 -6.47 10.22
N ARG A 38 -1.66 -6.58 10.75
CA ARG A 38 -1.98 -7.55 11.81
C ARG A 38 -1.79 -8.99 11.37
N THR A 39 -2.24 -9.36 10.17
CA THR A 39 -2.07 -10.73 9.63
C THR A 39 -0.61 -11.12 9.50
N HIS A 40 0.27 -10.18 9.15
CA HIS A 40 1.70 -10.43 8.97
C HIS A 40 2.55 -10.16 10.22
N HIS A 41 1.94 -9.80 11.37
CA HIS A 41 2.66 -9.33 12.56
C HIS A 41 3.70 -8.25 12.24
N ALA A 42 3.34 -7.34 11.33
CA ALA A 42 4.24 -6.34 10.79
C ALA A 42 4.52 -5.23 11.82
N PHE A 43 5.71 -4.65 11.70
CA PHE A 43 6.14 -3.46 12.46
C PHE A 43 6.52 -2.34 11.49
N THR A 44 6.62 -1.12 12.02
CA THR A 44 7.16 0.03 11.27
C THR A 44 8.67 0.11 11.46
N SER A 45 9.36 0.51 10.41
CA SER A 45 10.82 0.62 10.37
C SER A 45 11.19 1.91 9.65
N ILE A 46 12.33 2.48 10.00
CA ILE A 46 12.87 3.70 9.38
C ILE A 46 13.96 3.30 8.39
N VAL A 47 13.91 3.88 7.20
CA VAL A 47 14.97 3.76 6.20
C VAL A 47 16.20 4.55 6.65
N LYS A 48 17.26 3.84 7.00
CA LYS A 48 18.56 4.42 7.39
C LYS A 48 19.37 4.83 6.17
N ARG A 49 19.30 4.03 5.11
CA ARG A 49 20.05 4.24 3.88
C ARG A 49 19.30 3.62 2.72
N ASN A 50 19.32 4.28 1.58
CA ASN A 50 18.84 3.74 0.32
C ASN A 50 19.77 4.21 -0.81
N THR A 51 20.56 3.28 -1.35
CA THR A 51 21.63 3.60 -2.30
C THR A 51 21.53 2.75 -3.55
N GLU A 52 21.87 3.33 -4.70
CA GLU A 52 22.00 2.59 -5.96
C GLU A 52 23.27 1.74 -5.94
N LEU A 53 23.15 0.46 -6.32
CA LEU A 53 24.27 -0.47 -6.48
C LEU A 53 24.74 -0.59 -7.93
N GLN A 54 23.89 -0.24 -8.90
CA GLN A 54 24.23 -0.30 -10.31
C GLN A 54 25.02 0.93 -10.75
N HIS A 55 25.79 0.78 -11.83
CA HIS A 55 26.36 1.92 -12.55
C HIS A 55 25.26 2.72 -13.27
N GLU A 56 25.49 4.02 -13.48
CA GLU A 56 24.53 4.94 -14.12
C GLU A 56 24.06 4.44 -15.51
N ASP A 57 24.95 3.77 -16.25
CA ASP A 57 24.69 3.22 -17.59
C ASP A 57 24.04 1.83 -17.63
N SER A 58 23.69 1.22 -16.47
CA SER A 58 23.22 -0.17 -16.40
C SER A 58 21.87 -0.41 -17.08
N GLY A 59 21.06 0.65 -17.28
CA GLY A 59 19.67 0.56 -17.76
C GLY A 59 18.70 -0.11 -16.79
N ARG A 60 19.21 -0.65 -15.67
CA ARG A 60 18.46 -1.27 -14.57
C ARG A 60 18.87 -0.62 -13.26
N SER A 61 18.08 -0.85 -12.20
CA SER A 61 18.38 -0.36 -10.86
C SER A 61 18.36 -1.51 -9.86
N THR A 62 19.31 -1.49 -8.92
CA THR A 62 19.35 -2.40 -7.78
C THR A 62 19.67 -1.58 -6.55
N ARG A 63 18.76 -1.56 -5.58
CA ARG A 63 18.87 -0.74 -4.37
C ARG A 63 19.43 -1.58 -3.22
N HIS A 64 20.42 -1.04 -2.52
CA HIS A 64 20.78 -1.49 -1.18
C HIS A 64 20.07 -0.61 -0.17
N ILE A 65 19.27 -1.21 0.69
CA ILE A 65 18.41 -0.51 1.65
C ILE A 65 18.72 -1.02 3.05
N GLU A 66 19.05 -0.12 3.96
CA GLU A 66 19.27 -0.40 5.38
C GLU A 66 18.07 0.13 6.19
N LEU A 67 17.56 -0.69 7.08
CA LEU A 67 16.33 -0.48 7.85
C LEU A 67 16.60 -0.68 9.33
N THR A 68 16.02 0.17 10.18
CA THR A 68 16.08 -0.03 11.64
C THR A 68 15.19 -1.17 12.08
N LEU A 69 15.68 -2.04 12.95
CA LEU A 69 14.85 -3.02 13.64
C LEU A 69 14.40 -2.46 15.00
N PRO A 70 13.11 -2.56 15.34
CA PRO A 70 12.64 -2.17 16.67
C PRO A 70 13.15 -3.16 17.72
N GLU A 71 13.16 -2.72 18.98
CA GLU A 71 13.62 -3.54 20.10
C GLU A 71 12.80 -4.85 20.21
N GLY A 72 13.50 -5.98 20.40
CA GLY A 72 12.90 -7.31 20.48
C GLY A 72 12.68 -8.01 19.14
N ILE A 73 12.97 -7.35 18.01
CA ILE A 73 13.04 -8.02 16.71
C ILE A 73 14.47 -8.50 16.46
N HIS A 74 14.60 -9.79 16.17
CA HIS A 74 15.87 -10.45 15.88
C HIS A 74 15.77 -11.22 14.55
N TYR A 75 16.89 -11.39 13.87
CA TYR A 75 16.99 -12.18 12.64
C TYR A 75 18.30 -12.97 12.61
N GLN A 76 18.39 -13.94 11.70
CA GLN A 76 19.60 -14.71 11.38
C GLN A 76 19.93 -14.59 9.87
N GLU A 77 21.18 -14.86 9.51
CA GLU A 77 21.58 -14.94 8.12
C GLU A 77 20.75 -16.00 7.37
N GLY A 78 20.22 -15.61 6.19
CA GLY A 78 19.31 -16.45 5.41
C GLY A 78 17.82 -16.17 5.67
N ASP A 79 17.48 -15.36 6.69
CA ASP A 79 16.12 -14.88 6.89
C ASP A 79 15.67 -13.91 5.78
N HIS A 80 14.36 -13.68 5.74
CA HIS A 80 13.72 -12.80 4.77
C HIS A 80 12.98 -11.68 5.48
N LEU A 81 13.07 -10.47 4.93
CA LEU A 81 12.25 -9.34 5.34
C LEU A 81 11.01 -9.25 4.45
N GLY A 82 9.83 -9.36 5.06
CA GLY A 82 8.55 -9.12 4.41
C GLY A 82 8.20 -7.63 4.43
N VAL A 83 8.03 -7.02 3.26
CA VAL A 83 7.64 -5.62 3.11
C VAL A 83 6.19 -5.54 2.64
N LEU A 84 5.35 -4.82 3.39
CA LEU A 84 4.02 -4.39 2.94
C LEU A 84 4.18 -3.08 2.17
N PRO A 85 3.99 -3.08 0.84
CA PRO A 85 4.22 -1.90 0.04
C PRO A 85 2.98 -1.00 -0.01
N GLN A 86 3.09 0.10 -0.76
CA GLN A 86 1.96 0.95 -1.13
C GLN A 86 1.83 1.01 -2.64
N ASN A 87 0.60 1.05 -3.16
CA ASN A 87 0.37 1.32 -4.58
C ASN A 87 0.85 2.74 -4.92
N PRO A 88 1.42 2.95 -6.13
CA PRO A 88 1.83 4.27 -6.56
C PRO A 88 0.62 5.18 -6.78
N ALA A 89 0.78 6.48 -6.50
CA ALA A 89 -0.29 7.47 -6.61
C ALA A 89 -0.92 7.50 -8.02
N GLU A 90 -0.11 7.31 -9.07
CA GLU A 90 -0.56 7.22 -10.47
C GLU A 90 -1.61 6.10 -10.68
N LEU A 91 -1.45 4.97 -10.00
CA LEU A 91 -2.35 3.81 -10.10
C LEU A 91 -3.63 4.02 -9.29
N VAL A 92 -3.51 4.67 -8.13
CA VAL A 92 -4.67 5.06 -7.30
C VAL A 92 -5.53 6.08 -8.05
N GLU A 93 -4.90 7.08 -8.67
CA GLU A 93 -5.58 8.13 -9.43
C GLU A 93 -6.36 7.57 -10.62
N ARG A 94 -5.80 6.58 -11.34
CA ARG A 94 -6.53 5.87 -12.41
C ARG A 94 -7.86 5.28 -11.93
N VAL A 95 -7.86 4.67 -10.75
CA VAL A 95 -9.09 4.11 -10.15
C VAL A 95 -10.05 5.23 -9.75
N LEU A 96 -9.57 6.25 -9.02
CA LEU A 96 -10.40 7.38 -8.60
C LEU A 96 -11.06 8.08 -9.79
N SER A 97 -10.28 8.36 -10.83
CA SER A 97 -10.74 8.94 -12.10
C SER A 97 -11.77 8.05 -12.80
N ARG A 98 -11.55 6.73 -12.86
CA ARG A 98 -12.50 5.81 -13.52
C ARG A 98 -13.87 5.77 -12.85
N PHE A 99 -13.92 5.92 -11.53
CA PHE A 99 -15.14 5.92 -10.74
C PHE A 99 -15.66 7.32 -10.41
N ASN A 100 -14.96 8.38 -10.84
CA ASN A 100 -15.27 9.77 -10.52
C ASN A 100 -15.40 10.01 -9.00
N LEU A 101 -14.44 9.50 -8.23
CA LEU A 101 -14.37 9.60 -6.77
C LEU A 101 -13.26 10.55 -6.33
N ASN A 102 -13.42 11.16 -5.16
CA ASN A 102 -12.37 11.98 -4.55
C ASN A 102 -11.60 11.17 -3.49
N GLY A 103 -10.28 11.05 -3.65
CA GLY A 103 -9.42 10.29 -2.74
C GLY A 103 -9.42 10.80 -1.29
N GLN A 104 -9.78 12.06 -1.06
CA GLN A 104 -9.86 12.66 0.28
C GLN A 104 -11.18 12.34 1.02
N ASP A 105 -12.15 11.74 0.34
CA ASP A 105 -13.40 11.36 0.97
C ASP A 105 -13.18 10.18 1.92
N TYR A 106 -13.89 10.23 3.05
CA TYR A 106 -13.91 9.16 4.03
C TYR A 106 -15.07 8.20 3.73
N VAL A 107 -14.79 6.91 3.69
CA VAL A 107 -15.78 5.86 3.54
C VAL A 107 -15.78 4.93 4.74
N ASN A 108 -16.95 4.40 5.07
CA ASN A 108 -17.09 3.36 6.08
C ASN A 108 -17.48 2.06 5.39
N LEU A 109 -16.58 1.08 5.44
CA LEU A 109 -16.85 -0.23 4.83
C LEU A 109 -17.64 -1.09 5.83
N THR A 110 -18.79 -1.56 5.39
CA THR A 110 -19.62 -2.55 6.10
C THR A 110 -19.68 -3.81 5.24
N GLY A 111 -19.48 -4.98 5.85
CA GLY A 111 -19.49 -6.24 5.10
C GLY A 111 -18.93 -7.40 5.90
N ASP A 112 -19.41 -8.61 5.56
CA ASP A 112 -19.06 -9.83 6.27
C ASP A 112 -17.78 -10.47 5.72
N SER A 113 -17.07 -11.15 6.62
CA SER A 113 -15.70 -11.69 6.63
C SER A 113 -15.24 -12.64 5.50
N GLY A 114 -15.72 -12.46 4.26
CA GLY A 114 -15.35 -13.25 3.09
C GLY A 114 -14.09 -12.76 2.35
N LYS A 115 -14.15 -12.69 1.01
CA LYS A 115 -13.02 -12.24 0.16
C LYS A 115 -12.51 -10.83 0.48
N ALA A 116 -13.32 -10.03 1.15
CA ALA A 116 -13.03 -8.66 1.57
C ALA A 116 -12.47 -8.55 3.00
N ALA A 117 -12.11 -9.66 3.67
CA ALA A 117 -11.60 -9.66 5.05
C ALA A 117 -10.31 -8.84 5.26
N HIS A 118 -9.61 -8.52 4.17
CA HIS A 118 -8.41 -7.68 4.18
C HIS A 118 -8.72 -6.17 4.21
N LEU A 119 -9.98 -5.78 3.96
CA LEU A 119 -10.40 -4.38 3.97
C LEU A 119 -10.71 -3.92 5.40
N PRO A 120 -10.43 -2.66 5.73
CA PRO A 120 -10.71 -2.11 7.05
C PRO A 120 -12.22 -1.86 7.19
N THR A 121 -12.92 -2.74 7.90
CA THR A 121 -14.36 -2.58 8.17
C THR A 121 -14.61 -1.95 9.55
N GLY A 122 -15.75 -1.26 9.67
CA GLY A 122 -16.23 -0.72 10.96
C GLY A 122 -15.52 0.54 11.45
N LYS A 123 -14.65 1.15 10.63
CA LYS A 123 -14.03 2.46 10.89
C LYS A 123 -13.99 3.28 9.60
N PRO A 124 -14.16 4.62 9.68
CA PRO A 124 -13.93 5.50 8.54
C PRO A 124 -12.47 5.41 8.07
N VAL A 125 -12.27 5.26 6.77
CA VAL A 125 -10.96 5.27 6.10
C VAL A 125 -11.00 6.20 4.90
N LYS A 126 -9.90 6.91 4.62
CA LYS A 126 -9.81 7.71 3.39
C LYS A 126 -9.76 6.79 2.16
N LEU A 127 -10.41 7.19 1.07
CA LEU A 127 -10.37 6.41 -0.18
C LEU A 127 -8.95 6.26 -0.73
N GLU A 128 -8.12 7.30 -0.66
CA GLU A 128 -6.71 7.22 -1.09
C GLU A 128 -5.94 6.14 -0.30
N GLU A 129 -6.15 6.08 1.02
CA GLU A 129 -5.44 5.17 1.92
C GLU A 129 -5.92 3.73 1.72
N LEU A 130 -7.22 3.56 1.52
CA LEU A 130 -7.84 2.28 1.18
C LEU A 130 -7.23 1.70 -0.10
N LEU A 131 -7.20 2.48 -1.17
CA LEU A 131 -6.66 2.07 -2.47
C LEU A 131 -5.13 1.91 -2.45
N SER A 132 -4.42 2.71 -1.65
CA SER A 132 -2.96 2.65 -1.56
C SER A 132 -2.46 1.41 -0.82
N ASN A 133 -3.12 1.03 0.28
CA ASN A 133 -2.54 0.10 1.26
C ASN A 133 -3.22 -1.28 1.31
N HIS A 134 -4.42 -1.45 0.77
CA HIS A 134 -5.22 -2.65 1.06
C HIS A 134 -5.46 -3.60 -0.11
N VAL A 135 -5.42 -3.10 -1.36
CA VAL A 135 -5.81 -3.88 -2.54
C VAL A 135 -4.72 -3.91 -3.60
N GLU A 136 -4.74 -4.92 -4.45
CA GLU A 136 -3.77 -5.10 -5.54
C GLU A 136 -4.44 -4.90 -6.91
N PHE A 137 -3.87 -4.01 -7.74
CA PHE A 137 -4.45 -3.68 -9.05
C PHE A 137 -3.71 -4.31 -10.24
N GLN A 138 -2.48 -4.81 -10.06
CA GLN A 138 -1.62 -5.23 -11.18
C GLN A 138 -1.61 -6.75 -11.45
N GLU A 139 -2.52 -7.50 -10.82
CA GLU A 139 -2.71 -8.93 -11.14
C GLU A 139 -3.57 -9.12 -12.40
N PRO A 140 -3.26 -10.14 -13.23
CA PRO A 140 -4.09 -10.47 -14.39
C PRO A 140 -5.55 -10.70 -13.99
N ALA A 141 -6.47 -10.14 -14.76
CA ALA A 141 -7.91 -10.21 -14.49
C ALA A 141 -8.36 -11.67 -14.40
N THR A 142 -8.98 -12.04 -13.29
CA THR A 142 -9.54 -13.38 -13.10
C THR A 142 -10.81 -13.55 -13.94
N ARG A 143 -11.14 -14.79 -14.33
CA ARG A 143 -12.44 -15.08 -14.97
C ARG A 143 -13.64 -14.61 -14.15
N SER A 144 -13.54 -14.59 -12.82
CA SER A 144 -14.60 -14.08 -11.96
C SER A 144 -14.78 -12.56 -12.09
N GLN A 145 -13.68 -11.81 -12.21
CA GLN A 145 -13.70 -10.38 -12.44
C GLN A 145 -14.25 -10.07 -13.83
N ILE A 146 -13.79 -10.77 -14.87
CA ILE A 146 -14.25 -10.57 -16.26
C ILE A 146 -15.77 -10.82 -16.37
N ARG A 147 -16.28 -11.90 -15.76
CA ARG A 147 -17.74 -12.15 -15.71
C ARG A 147 -18.49 -11.03 -15.03
N ALA A 148 -17.97 -10.52 -13.91
CA ALA A 148 -18.61 -9.41 -13.21
C ALA A 148 -18.65 -8.15 -14.08
N LEU A 149 -17.57 -7.84 -14.82
CA LEU A 149 -17.57 -6.72 -15.76
C LEU A 149 -18.60 -6.93 -16.88
N ALA A 150 -18.68 -8.14 -17.46
CA ALA A 150 -19.65 -8.45 -18.51
C ALA A 150 -21.09 -8.26 -18.03
N THR A 151 -21.44 -8.74 -16.83
CA THR A 151 -22.79 -8.58 -16.24
C THR A 151 -23.19 -7.12 -16.03
N HIS A 152 -22.22 -6.23 -15.77
CA HIS A 152 -22.48 -4.81 -15.54
C HIS A 152 -22.22 -3.94 -16.78
N THR A 153 -22.00 -4.54 -17.96
CA THR A 153 -21.76 -3.79 -19.20
C THR A 153 -23.05 -3.66 -20.00
N VAL A 154 -23.45 -2.44 -20.33
CA VAL A 154 -24.71 -2.18 -21.05
C VAL A 154 -24.59 -2.26 -22.58
N CYS A 155 -23.36 -2.20 -23.11
CA CYS A 155 -23.07 -2.23 -24.54
C CYS A 155 -22.97 -3.69 -25.03
N PRO A 156 -23.90 -4.21 -25.85
CA PRO A 156 -23.90 -5.63 -26.24
C PRO A 156 -22.63 -6.13 -26.94
N PRO A 157 -22.00 -5.35 -27.86
CA PRO A 157 -20.70 -5.73 -28.42
C PRO A 157 -19.61 -5.90 -27.36
N HIS A 158 -19.53 -5.01 -26.36
CA HIS A 158 -18.54 -5.09 -25.30
C HIS A 158 -18.78 -6.28 -24.35
N VAL A 159 -20.04 -6.61 -24.07
CA VAL A 159 -20.40 -7.83 -23.32
C VAL A 159 -19.86 -9.05 -24.05
N LYS A 160 -20.11 -9.16 -25.37
CA LYS A 160 -19.62 -10.27 -26.17
C LYS A 160 -18.09 -10.37 -26.17
N GLU A 161 -17.39 -9.24 -26.31
CA GLU A 161 -15.92 -9.24 -26.22
C GLU A 161 -15.43 -9.74 -24.84
N LEU A 162 -16.06 -9.30 -23.75
CA LEU A 162 -15.72 -9.75 -22.40
C LEU A 162 -16.01 -11.25 -22.21
N GLU A 163 -17.09 -11.77 -22.79
CA GLU A 163 -17.41 -13.19 -22.77
C GLU A 163 -16.41 -14.02 -23.61
N ASP A 164 -15.99 -13.52 -24.77
CA ASP A 164 -14.99 -14.16 -25.63
C ASP A 164 -13.61 -14.26 -24.92
N LEU A 165 -13.28 -13.30 -24.04
CA LEU A 165 -12.08 -13.35 -23.20
C LEU A 165 -12.09 -14.50 -22.17
N LEU A 166 -13.24 -15.11 -21.88
CA LEU A 166 -13.36 -16.23 -20.94
C LEU A 166 -12.97 -17.59 -21.56
N LEU A 167 -12.95 -17.68 -22.89
CA LEU A 167 -12.58 -18.90 -23.63
C LEU A 167 -11.11 -19.25 -23.34
N ASP A 168 -10.80 -20.51 -23.05
CA ASP A 168 -9.49 -20.90 -22.49
C ASP A 168 -8.27 -20.42 -23.29
N ASN A 169 -8.31 -20.57 -24.61
CA ASN A 169 -7.23 -20.11 -25.49
C ASN A 169 -7.12 -18.59 -25.50
N THR A 170 -8.25 -17.89 -25.57
CA THR A 170 -8.32 -16.42 -25.57
C THR A 170 -7.87 -15.86 -24.22
N TYR A 171 -8.37 -16.40 -23.11
CA TYR A 171 -7.98 -16.02 -21.76
C TYR A 171 -6.46 -16.15 -21.54
N LYS A 172 -5.87 -17.27 -21.96
CA LYS A 172 -4.43 -17.47 -21.84
C LYS A 172 -3.64 -16.44 -22.67
N LYS A 173 -4.04 -16.24 -23.93
CA LYS A 173 -3.31 -15.36 -24.86
C LYS A 173 -3.48 -13.88 -24.54
N GLU A 174 -4.72 -13.46 -24.32
CA GLU A 174 -5.09 -12.05 -24.23
C GLU A 174 -5.07 -11.53 -22.78
N ILE A 175 -5.29 -12.38 -21.77
CA ILE A 175 -5.27 -11.96 -20.36
C ILE A 175 -3.97 -12.37 -19.66
N LEU A 176 -3.65 -13.67 -19.63
CA LEU A 176 -2.51 -14.15 -18.84
C LEU A 176 -1.16 -13.74 -19.42
N ASN A 177 -0.92 -13.99 -20.71
CA ASN A 177 0.36 -13.69 -21.35
C ASN A 177 0.65 -12.18 -21.42
N LYS A 178 -0.39 -11.37 -21.62
CA LYS A 178 -0.31 -9.90 -21.66
C LYS A 178 -0.47 -9.26 -20.28
N ARG A 179 -0.78 -10.04 -19.25
CA ARG A 179 -1.06 -9.58 -17.88
C ARG A 179 -2.12 -8.47 -17.81
N ILE A 180 -3.16 -8.53 -18.64
CA ILE A 180 -4.25 -7.54 -18.64
C ILE A 180 -4.97 -7.59 -17.29
N THR A 181 -5.07 -6.44 -16.62
CA THR A 181 -5.66 -6.33 -15.28
C THR A 181 -7.16 -6.03 -15.34
N MET A 182 -7.85 -6.15 -14.20
CA MET A 182 -9.25 -5.70 -14.10
C MET A 182 -9.38 -4.20 -14.35
N LEU A 183 -8.37 -3.40 -13.91
CA LEU A 183 -8.32 -1.95 -14.14
C LEU A 183 -8.21 -1.62 -15.64
N ASP A 184 -7.34 -2.31 -16.37
CA ASP A 184 -7.20 -2.12 -17.82
C ASP A 184 -8.52 -2.41 -18.56
N LEU A 185 -9.25 -3.45 -18.13
CA LEU A 185 -10.53 -3.81 -18.75
C LEU A 185 -11.62 -2.78 -18.46
N ILE A 186 -11.74 -2.30 -17.22
CA ILE A 186 -12.78 -1.32 -16.87
C ILE A 186 -12.49 0.06 -17.50
N GLU A 187 -11.23 0.43 -17.69
CA GLU A 187 -10.82 1.62 -18.45
C GLU A 187 -11.10 1.47 -19.95
N LYS A 188 -10.86 0.28 -20.53
CA LYS A 188 -11.20 -0.01 -21.94
C LYS A 188 -12.71 0.01 -22.18
N TYR A 189 -13.50 -0.59 -21.29
CA TYR A 189 -14.94 -0.74 -21.44
C TYR A 189 -15.69 0.32 -20.62
N LEU A 190 -15.75 1.55 -21.14
CA LEU A 190 -16.40 2.68 -20.47
C LEU A 190 -17.91 2.48 -20.22
N ALA A 191 -18.57 1.64 -21.01
CA ALA A 191 -19.98 1.26 -20.82
C ALA A 191 -20.20 0.23 -19.69
N CYS A 192 -19.16 -0.15 -18.95
CA CYS A 192 -19.28 -0.96 -17.75
C CYS A 192 -19.68 -0.08 -16.56
N GLU A 193 -20.84 -0.35 -16.00
CA GLU A 193 -21.46 0.36 -14.87
C GLU A 193 -21.30 -0.45 -13.56
N ILE A 194 -20.19 -1.18 -13.40
CA ILE A 194 -19.92 -1.91 -12.18
C ILE A 194 -19.82 -0.93 -10.98
N PRO A 195 -20.57 -1.14 -9.88
CA PRO A 195 -20.44 -0.31 -8.69
C PRO A 195 -19.04 -0.39 -8.09
N PHE A 196 -18.55 0.72 -7.53
CA PHE A 196 -17.20 0.77 -6.94
C PHE A 196 -17.00 -0.25 -5.81
N GLU A 197 -18.02 -0.45 -4.97
CA GLU A 197 -18.01 -1.42 -3.88
C GLU A 197 -17.85 -2.84 -4.41
N ARG A 198 -18.49 -3.13 -5.56
CA ARG A 198 -18.36 -4.43 -6.22
C ARG A 198 -16.99 -4.61 -6.85
N PHE A 199 -16.44 -3.56 -7.46
CA PHE A 199 -15.07 -3.56 -7.98
C PHE A 199 -14.07 -3.83 -6.86
N LEU A 200 -14.14 -3.06 -5.77
CA LEU A 200 -13.28 -3.18 -4.61
C LEU A 200 -13.33 -4.58 -3.99
N ALA A 201 -14.52 -5.15 -3.80
CA ALA A 201 -14.70 -6.48 -3.24
C ALA A 201 -14.16 -7.63 -4.11
N LEU A 202 -13.89 -7.37 -5.39
CA LEU A 202 -13.31 -8.34 -6.33
C LEU A 202 -11.78 -8.27 -6.39
N LEU A 203 -11.16 -7.22 -5.83
CA LEU A 203 -9.72 -7.10 -5.80
C LEU A 203 -9.09 -8.01 -4.74
N PRO A 204 -7.95 -8.63 -5.03
CA PRO A 204 -7.19 -9.35 -4.02
C PRO A 204 -6.51 -8.37 -3.05
N PRO A 205 -6.16 -8.84 -1.83
CA PRO A 205 -5.36 -8.05 -0.89
C PRO A 205 -4.01 -7.67 -1.48
N LEU A 206 -3.51 -6.50 -1.08
CA LEU A 206 -2.12 -6.13 -1.33
C LEU A 206 -1.18 -7.10 -0.59
N LYS A 207 -0.28 -7.74 -1.34
CA LYS A 207 0.59 -8.79 -0.80
C LYS A 207 1.89 -8.24 -0.25
N ALA A 208 2.36 -8.78 0.88
CA ALA A 208 3.73 -8.61 1.31
C ALA A 208 4.70 -9.21 0.29
N ARG A 209 5.83 -8.54 0.04
CA ARG A 209 6.92 -9.03 -0.81
C ARG A 209 8.14 -9.32 0.06
N TYR A 210 8.72 -10.49 -0.13
CA TYR A 210 9.82 -10.98 0.68
C TYR A 210 11.15 -10.76 -0.04
N TYR A 211 12.12 -10.23 0.71
CA TYR A 211 13.49 -10.01 0.26
C TYR A 211 14.44 -10.72 1.21
N SER A 212 15.42 -11.45 0.69
CA SER A 212 16.46 -12.04 1.53
C SER A 212 17.26 -10.94 2.20
N ILE A 213 17.50 -11.08 3.51
CA ILE A 213 18.31 -10.13 4.27
C ILE A 213 19.76 -10.25 3.80
N SER A 214 20.38 -9.12 3.45
CA SER A 214 21.74 -9.01 2.90
C SER A 214 22.77 -8.49 3.91
N SER A 215 22.46 -8.55 5.21
CA SER A 215 23.35 -8.20 6.33
C SER A 215 23.45 -9.36 7.32
N SER A 216 24.44 -9.27 8.20
CA SER A 216 24.62 -10.20 9.34
C SER A 216 24.28 -9.48 10.64
N PRO A 217 23.46 -10.08 11.54
CA PRO A 217 23.13 -9.50 12.84
C PRO A 217 24.37 -9.34 13.73
N LEU A 218 25.42 -10.16 13.52
CA LEU A 218 26.70 -10.05 14.24
C LEU A 218 27.44 -8.73 14.00
N HIS A 219 27.08 -7.99 12.94
CA HIS A 219 27.65 -6.67 12.68
C HIS A 219 26.84 -5.57 13.36
N ASN A 220 25.52 -5.61 13.23
CA ASN A 220 24.59 -4.71 13.89
C ASN A 220 23.23 -5.41 14.06
N GLU A 221 22.86 -5.73 15.29
CA GLU A 221 21.60 -6.43 15.58
C GLU A 221 20.38 -5.51 15.44
N GLY A 222 20.56 -4.19 15.55
CA GLY A 222 19.49 -3.19 15.43
C GLY A 222 19.18 -2.77 14.00
N GLU A 223 19.86 -3.34 13.00
CA GLU A 223 19.69 -3.00 11.60
C GLU A 223 19.67 -4.25 10.70
N ALA A 224 18.83 -4.21 9.68
CA ALA A 224 18.84 -5.20 8.60
C ALA A 224 18.95 -4.50 7.26
N SER A 225 19.61 -5.15 6.30
CA SER A 225 19.65 -4.67 4.91
C SER A 225 18.95 -5.63 3.96
N ILE A 226 18.43 -5.08 2.86
CA ILE A 226 17.89 -5.83 1.73
C ILE A 226 18.49 -5.32 0.43
N THR A 227 18.64 -6.23 -0.54
CA THR A 227 19.09 -5.91 -1.90
C THR A 227 17.94 -6.10 -2.88
N VAL A 228 17.48 -5.01 -3.49
CA VAL A 228 16.21 -4.95 -4.23
C VAL A 228 16.45 -4.65 -5.69
N SER A 229 16.19 -5.61 -6.58
CA SER A 229 16.11 -5.35 -8.02
C SER A 229 14.83 -4.59 -8.35
N VAL A 230 14.94 -3.41 -8.97
CA VAL A 230 13.80 -2.56 -9.30
C VAL A 230 13.14 -3.03 -10.59
N VAL A 231 11.92 -3.57 -10.48
CA VAL A 231 11.15 -4.05 -11.62
C VAL A 231 10.44 -2.88 -12.30
N ARG A 232 10.91 -2.49 -13.48
CA ARG A 232 10.29 -1.49 -14.36
C ARG A 232 10.51 -1.83 -15.83
N GLY A 233 9.61 -1.40 -16.71
CA GLY A 233 9.74 -1.59 -18.15
C GLY A 233 8.41 -1.39 -18.87
N GLU A 234 8.36 -1.65 -20.17
CA GLU A 234 7.10 -1.57 -20.93
C GLU A 234 6.09 -2.61 -20.43
N ALA A 235 4.83 -2.17 -20.24
CA ALA A 235 3.78 -3.07 -19.81
C ALA A 235 3.43 -4.08 -20.91
N LEU A 236 3.35 -5.37 -20.56
CA LEU A 236 2.95 -6.43 -21.49
C LEU A 236 1.51 -6.26 -22.01
N SER A 237 0.71 -5.45 -21.32
CA SER A 237 -0.63 -5.05 -21.75
C SER A 237 -0.61 -4.11 -22.96
N GLY A 238 0.52 -3.45 -23.21
CA GLY A 238 0.65 -2.33 -24.14
C GLY A 238 0.26 -0.98 -23.51
N ASN A 239 -0.17 -0.95 -22.25
CA ASN A 239 -0.64 0.26 -21.57
C ASN A 239 0.49 0.92 -20.75
N GLY A 240 1.38 1.64 -21.44
CA GLY A 240 2.40 2.47 -20.80
C GLY A 240 3.52 1.68 -20.10
N GLU A 241 4.06 2.26 -19.03
CA GLU A 241 5.12 1.65 -18.23
C GLU A 241 4.55 0.79 -17.10
N TYR A 242 5.09 -0.41 -16.94
CA TYR A 242 4.87 -1.26 -15.78
C TYR A 242 5.94 -0.99 -14.72
N LYS A 243 5.48 -0.66 -13.50
CA LYS A 243 6.31 -0.55 -12.30
C LYS A 243 5.85 -1.59 -11.29
N GLY A 244 6.73 -2.50 -10.89
CA GLY A 244 6.43 -3.45 -9.82
C GLY A 244 6.23 -2.74 -8.48
N ILE A 245 5.10 -3.00 -7.81
CA ILE A 245 4.66 -2.26 -6.61
C ILE A 245 5.74 -2.15 -5.53
N ALA A 246 6.16 -3.28 -4.94
CA ALA A 246 7.08 -3.25 -3.79
C ALA A 246 8.48 -2.75 -4.13
N SER A 247 9.02 -3.10 -5.30
CA SER A 247 10.36 -2.70 -5.67
C SER A 247 10.48 -1.21 -5.97
N ASN A 248 9.46 -0.60 -6.58
CA ASN A 248 9.45 0.86 -6.83
C ASN A 248 9.09 1.63 -5.56
N TYR A 249 8.15 1.12 -4.75
CA TYR A 249 7.87 1.65 -3.41
C TYR A 249 9.16 1.80 -2.58
N LEU A 250 9.97 0.74 -2.52
CA LEU A 250 11.25 0.74 -1.82
C LEU A 250 12.31 1.62 -2.50
N ALA A 251 12.35 1.67 -3.83
CA ALA A 251 13.31 2.51 -4.56
C ALA A 251 13.08 4.01 -4.34
N GLU A 252 11.83 4.41 -4.11
CA GLU A 252 11.43 5.81 -3.91
C GLU A 252 11.56 6.28 -2.46
N ARG A 253 11.87 5.39 -1.50
CA ARG A 253 12.07 5.79 -0.10
C ARG A 253 13.39 6.55 0.09
N SER A 254 13.35 7.61 0.89
CA SER A 254 14.50 8.38 1.31
C SER A 254 14.93 8.02 2.73
N GLN A 255 16.12 8.46 3.12
CA GLN A 255 16.55 8.32 4.51
C GLN A 255 15.59 9.08 5.44
N GLY A 256 15.06 8.39 6.45
CA GLY A 256 14.11 8.93 7.42
C GLY A 256 12.64 8.60 7.14
N ASP A 257 12.32 8.06 5.95
CA ASP A 257 11.00 7.50 5.64
C ASP A 257 10.69 6.23 6.44
#